data_AF-A0A651I4S9-F1
#
_entry.id   AF-A0A651I4S9-F1
#
_cell.length_a   1.000
_cell.length_b   1.000
_cell.length_c   1.000
_cell.angle_alpha   90.00
_cell.angle_beta   90.00
_cell.angle_gamma   90.00
#
_symmetry.space_group_name_H-M   'P 1'
#
loop_
_entity.id
_entity.type
_entity.pdbx_description
1 polymer ?
#
loop_
_entity_poly.entity_id
_entity_poly.type
_entity_poly.pdbx_seq_one_letter_code
_entity_poly.pdbx_strand_id
1 'polypeptide(L)' 'TCDDAISNQIRVSVGARCRPDLNNDGVVDADDFFLFLQFFAAGDMRADMNCDNLIDADDFFEFLTLFAAGC' A
#
# COMPACT_ATOMS: atom_id res chain seq x y z
N THR A 1 7.45 4.54 -1.19
CA THR A 1 8.35 3.40 -0.93
C THR A 1 7.90 2.79 0.36
N CYS A 2 8.13 1.50 0.55
CA CYS A 2 8.18 0.90 1.88
C CYS A 2 8.89 1.83 2.84
N ASP A 3 8.11 2.46 3.72
CA ASP A 3 8.46 3.71 4.37
C ASP A 3 9.54 3.47 5.43
N ASP A 4 10.80 3.37 4.96
CA ASP A 4 12.00 3.62 5.75
C ASP A 4 12.85 4.66 5.03
N ALA A 5 12.43 5.91 5.18
CA ALA A 5 13.34 7.05 5.20
C ALA A 5 12.84 8.04 6.26
N ILE A 6 13.28 7.81 7.48
CA ILE A 6 13.14 8.73 8.62
C ILE A 6 13.71 10.10 8.22
N SER A 7 12.83 11.03 7.84
CA SER A 7 13.16 12.46 7.78
C SER A 7 12.60 13.15 9.02
N ASN A 8 13.53 13.62 9.85
CA ASN A 8 13.28 14.42 11.04
C ASN A 8 12.59 15.75 10.68
N GLN A 9 11.27 15.75 10.47
CA GLN A 9 10.43 16.94 10.40
C GLN A 9 9.02 16.60 10.93
N ILE A 10 8.69 17.13 12.11
CA ILE A 10 7.33 17.34 12.67
C ILE A 10 6.34 16.19 12.39
N ARG A 11 6.14 15.30 13.37
CA ARG A 11 5.07 14.30 13.30
C ARG A 11 3.70 14.96 13.46
N VAL A 12 3.14 15.44 12.34
CA VAL A 12 1.68 15.47 12.20
C VAL A 12 1.27 14.01 12.25
N SER A 13 0.48 13.63 13.25
CA SER A 13 -0.23 12.35 13.26
C SER A 13 -1.29 12.38 12.16
N VAL A 14 -0.84 12.35 10.90
CA VAL A 14 -1.66 11.79 9.82
C VAL A 14 -1.96 10.38 10.30
N GLY A 15 -3.24 9.99 10.36
CA GLY A 15 -3.63 8.66 10.82
C GLY A 15 -2.69 7.60 10.26
N ALA A 16 -2.30 6.62 11.08
CA ALA A 16 -1.34 5.60 10.71
C ALA A 16 -1.61 5.17 9.26
N ARG A 17 -0.67 5.46 8.34
CA ARG A 17 -0.86 5.22 6.91
C ARG A 17 -1.31 3.78 6.76
N CYS A 18 -2.58 3.61 6.41
CA CYS A 18 -3.16 2.33 6.18
C CYS A 18 -2.67 1.89 4.81
N ARG A 19 -1.72 0.96 4.79
CA ARG A 19 -1.04 0.59 3.56
C ARG A 19 -1.97 0.15 2.42
N PRO A 20 -3.08 -0.58 2.66
CA PRO A 20 -4.00 -0.95 1.59
C PRO A 20 -4.92 0.21 1.13
N ASP A 21 -4.95 1.36 1.81
CA ASP A 21 -5.64 2.59 1.34
C ASP A 21 -4.72 3.32 0.34
N LEU A 22 -4.87 2.96 -0.93
CA LEU A 22 -4.03 3.42 -2.03
C LEU A 22 -4.50 4.75 -2.60
N ASN A 23 -5.79 5.07 -2.47
CA ASN A 23 -6.36 6.33 -2.94
C ASN A 23 -6.24 7.46 -1.87
N ASN A 24 -5.89 7.11 -0.63
CA ASN A 24 -5.73 7.98 0.56
C ASN A 24 -7.04 8.67 1.00
N ASP A 25 -8.18 8.00 0.86
CA ASP A 25 -9.48 8.53 1.30
C ASP A 25 -9.85 8.13 2.74
N GLY A 26 -9.04 7.29 3.38
CA GLY A 26 -9.22 6.84 4.76
C GLY A 26 -10.12 5.61 4.91
N VAL A 27 -10.54 4.99 3.82
CA VAL A 27 -11.31 3.75 3.78
C VAL A 27 -10.55 2.74 2.91
N VAL A 28 -10.61 1.46 3.28
CA VAL A 28 -10.09 0.38 2.44
C VAL A 28 -11.28 -0.31 1.79
N ASP A 29 -11.44 -0.12 0.49
CA ASP A 29 -12.56 -0.69 -0.23
C ASP A 29 -12.24 -1.09 -1.68
N ALA A 30 -13.28 -1.38 -2.47
CA ALA A 30 -13.12 -1.86 -3.84
C ALA A 30 -12.30 -0.89 -4.72
N ASP A 31 -12.31 0.41 -4.44
CA ASP A 31 -11.55 1.40 -5.20
C ASP A 31 -10.04 1.18 -5.04
N ASP A 32 -9.57 0.89 -3.82
CA ASP A 32 -8.17 0.52 -3.57
C ASP A 32 -7.79 -0.80 -4.24
N PHE A 33 -8.70 -1.78 -4.21
CA PHE A 33 -8.47 -3.06 -4.87
C PHE A 33 -8.26 -2.89 -6.38
N PHE A 34 -9.10 -2.10 -7.05
CA PHE A 34 -8.93 -1.85 -8.47
C PHE A 34 -7.69 -1.00 -8.77
N LEU A 35 -7.33 -0.06 -7.89
CA LEU A 35 -6.11 0.72 -8.01
C LEU A 35 -4.86 -0.15 -7.86
N PHE A 36 -4.86 -1.10 -6.92
CA PHE A 36 -3.81 -2.10 -6.77
C PHE A 36 -3.64 -2.92 -8.04
N LEU A 37 -4.72 -3.45 -8.64
CA LEU A 37 -4.64 -4.21 -9.89
C LEU A 37 -4.05 -3.38 -11.04
N GLN A 38 -4.34 -2.08 -11.11
CA GLN A 38 -3.75 -1.18 -12.09
C GLN A 38 -2.23 -1.04 -11.88
N PHE A 39 -1.77 -0.84 -10.65
CA PHE A 39 -0.34 -0.76 -10.32
C PHE A 39 0.38 -2.08 -10.59
N PHE A 40 -0.21 -3.19 -10.16
CA PHE A 40 0.34 -4.54 -10.32
C PHE A 40 0.51 -4.90 -11.80
N ALA A 41 -0.52 -4.69 -12.62
CA ALA A 41 -0.47 -4.97 -14.06
C ALA A 41 0.51 -4.05 -14.82
N ALA A 42 0.77 -2.85 -14.30
CA ALA A 42 1.74 -1.92 -14.86
C ALA A 42 3.19 -2.16 -14.39
N GLY A 43 3.42 -3.07 -13.42
CA GLY A 43 4.71 -3.25 -12.77
C GLY A 43 5.16 -2.00 -11.98
N ASP A 44 4.21 -1.22 -11.48
CA ASP A 44 4.48 -0.01 -10.71
C ASP A 44 4.93 -0.38 -9.28
N MET A 45 6.00 0.24 -8.80
CA MET A 45 6.55 0.01 -7.44
C MET A 45 5.57 0.37 -6.32
N ARG A 46 4.44 1.02 -6.60
CA ARG A 46 3.34 1.18 -5.65
C ARG A 46 2.62 -0.12 -5.32
N ALA A 47 2.74 -1.14 -6.17
CA ALA A 47 2.25 -2.48 -5.91
C ALA A 47 3.26 -3.36 -5.13
N ASP A 48 4.43 -2.84 -4.76
CA ASP A 48 5.39 -3.53 -3.87
C ASP A 48 4.83 -3.48 -2.44
N MET A 49 4.09 -4.52 -2.08
CA MET A 49 3.37 -4.66 -0.83
C MET A 49 4.18 -5.43 0.20
N ASN A 50 5.24 -6.16 -0.15
CA ASN A 50 6.08 -6.85 0.83
C ASN A 50 7.44 -6.16 1.09
N CYS A 51 7.76 -5.12 0.31
CA CYS A 51 8.98 -4.30 0.41
C CYS A 51 10.28 -4.92 -0.07
N ASP A 52 10.23 -5.91 -0.95
CA ASP A 52 11.42 -6.58 -1.45
C ASP A 52 11.97 -5.99 -2.76
N ASN A 53 11.33 -4.95 -3.30
CA ASN A 53 11.62 -4.31 -4.60
C ASN A 53 11.39 -5.20 -5.83
N LEU A 54 10.62 -6.27 -5.68
CA LEU A 54 10.07 -7.05 -6.77
C LEU A 54 8.55 -6.82 -6.80
N ILE A 55 7.95 -7.02 -7.97
CA ILE A 55 6.49 -7.03 -8.12
C ILE A 55 6.13 -8.44 -8.54
N ASP A 56 5.63 -9.23 -7.62
CA ASP A 56 5.27 -10.61 -7.87
C ASP A 56 4.06 -11.10 -7.04
N ALA A 57 3.83 -12.41 -7.04
CA ALA A 57 2.66 -12.98 -6.38
C ALA A 57 2.65 -12.73 -4.86
N ASP A 58 3.80 -12.52 -4.23
CA ASP A 58 3.88 -12.29 -2.79
C ASP A 58 3.26 -10.93 -2.43
N ASP A 59 3.43 -9.91 -3.27
CA ASP A 59 2.76 -8.61 -3.10
C ASP A 59 1.23 -8.70 -3.19
N PHE A 60 0.75 -9.55 -4.10
CA PHE A 60 -0.68 -9.77 -4.26
C PHE A 60 -1.29 -10.39 -3.01
N PHE A 61 -0.64 -11.40 -2.42
CA PHE A 61 -1.12 -12.01 -1.18
C PHE A 61 -0.96 -11.11 0.04
N GLU A 62 0.11 -10.29 0.09
CA GLU A 62 0.30 -9.29 1.13
C GLU A 62 -0.78 -8.19 1.05
N PHE A 63 -1.12 -7.72 -0.15
CA PHE A 63 -2.24 -6.80 -0.36
C PHE A 63 -3.56 -7.38 0.17
N LEU A 64 -3.89 -8.63 -0.18
CA LEU A 64 -5.13 -9.26 0.31
C LEU A 64 -5.17 -9.43 1.83
N THR A 65 -4.02 -9.72 2.44
CA THR A 65 -3.90 -9.83 3.90
C THR A 65 -4.19 -8.49 4.57
N LEU A 66 -3.58 -7.42 4.07
CA LEU A 66 -3.79 -6.06 4.57
C LEU A 66 -5.23 -5.58 4.30
N PHE A 67 -5.74 -5.81 3.10
CA PHE A 67 -7.09 -5.45 2.68
C PHE A 67 -8.16 -6.06 3.59
N ALA A 68 -8.02 -7.35 3.93
CA ALA A 68 -8.95 -8.04 4.82
C ALA A 68 -8.85 -7.58 6.28
N ALA A 69 -7.69 -7.06 6.70
CA ALA A 69 -7.52 -6.46 8.01
C ALA A 69 -8.11 -5.04 8.08
N GLY A 70 -8.22 -4.35 6.94
CA GLY A 70 -8.66 -2.96 6.83
C GLY A 70 -7.59 -1.99 7.34
N CYS A 71 -8.07 -0.91 7.94
CA CYS A 71 -7.29 0.04 8.75
C CYS A 71 -7.69 -0.12 10.22
#